data_AF-A0A2I0B0I0-F1
#
_entry.id   AF-A0A2I0B0I0-F1
#
_cell.length_a   1.000
_cell.length_b   1.000
_cell.length_c   1.000
_cell.angle_alpha   90.00
_cell.angle_beta   90.00
_cell.angle_gamma   90.00
#
_symmetry.space_group_name_H-M   'P 1'
#
loop_
_entity.id
_entity.type
_entity.pdbx_description
1 polymer ?
#
loop_
_entity_poly.entity_id
_entity_poly.type
_entity_poly.pdbx_seq_one_letter_code
_entity_poly.pdbx_strand_id
1 'polypeptide(L)'
;MASNYLISLAIFNGFLFVFLILISSTTAATANQTLSCSQTPYPELCSSMTATSSNSGNAQTSLRELSLRATLARAQLVHQLASTADLAGLDPPALAAWADCLELCQDTVVKLNRSLLPECSHEDSQTWLSATMANQHTCRNGFLELNSSAHLPSSPFYSHNITSAISNLLAINKAAAAAADTRGGGGRSRKLLSSEFPAWVSAADRRLLQSAGSVKADVVVAKDGSGNYKTIAEAVAAAKQRSGSSRFVIHVKAGVYNEYVEITVKNLMIVGDGMGSTIVTGNRNIVDGSTTFQSATFAVVGDGFIARDITFENTAGPQKQQAVALRSGSDLSVFYRCEIKGYQDTLYVYSQRQFYRNCDVYGTVDFIFGDAAVVLQNCNIYCLKPSSGQKNTVTAQGRSDPNENTGISVHNSVVAAAGDLAGVKSYLGRPWKQYSRTVFMKTSIGSLIDPAGWLEWSGDFALSTLYYGEYMNSGAGAATSGRVKWPGYHIITSASEAEKFTVGSFLSGDSWIPSTGVPYTSGL
;
A
#
# COMPACT_ATOMS: atom_id res chain seq x y z
N MET A 1 -86.67 4.10 38.22
CA MET A 1 -85.98 3.08 37.39
C MET A 1 -85.27 2.13 38.35
N ALA A 2 -86.00 1.21 39.01
CA ALA A 2 -86.22 -0.19 38.60
C ALA A 2 -84.89 -0.93 38.34
N SER A 3 -84.39 -1.76 39.29
CA SER A 3 -84.73 -3.18 39.55
C SER A 3 -83.88 -4.12 38.67
N ASN A 4 -82.82 -4.74 39.22
CA ASN A 4 -82.75 -6.10 39.79
C ASN A 4 -82.50 -7.23 38.77
N TYR A 5 -81.53 -8.10 39.08
CA TYR A 5 -81.63 -9.58 39.22
C TYR A 5 -80.45 -10.40 38.68
N LEU A 6 -79.98 -11.27 39.58
CA LEU A 6 -79.11 -12.44 39.46
C LEU A 6 -79.63 -13.49 38.46
N ILE A 7 -78.73 -14.40 38.01
CA ILE A 7 -78.87 -15.87 37.77
C ILE A 7 -77.57 -16.32 37.05
N SER A 8 -76.62 -17.02 37.69
CA SER A 8 -76.48 -18.48 37.85
C SER A 8 -76.39 -19.28 36.53
N LEU A 9 -75.28 -19.96 36.26
CA LEU A 9 -75.14 -21.44 36.25
C LEU A 9 -73.85 -21.90 35.55
N ALA A 10 -73.19 -22.89 36.14
CA ALA A 10 -72.01 -23.60 35.65
C ALA A 10 -72.27 -24.36 34.33
N ILE A 11 -71.20 -24.65 33.57
CA ILE A 11 -70.98 -25.93 32.88
C ILE A 11 -69.49 -26.09 32.52
N PHE A 12 -68.95 -27.20 33.00
CA PHE A 12 -67.78 -27.95 32.55
C PHE A 12 -67.50 -27.85 31.03
N ASN A 13 -66.25 -27.64 30.64
CA ASN A 13 -65.48 -28.65 29.91
C ASN A 13 -64.05 -28.18 29.69
N GLY A 14 -63.12 -29.07 30.04
CA GLY A 14 -61.70 -28.78 30.03
C GLY A 14 -61.10 -28.77 28.64
N PHE A 15 -59.93 -28.17 28.53
CA PHE A 15 -58.86 -28.70 27.71
C PHE A 15 -57.53 -28.43 28.41
N LEU A 16 -56.78 -29.51 28.61
CA LEU A 16 -55.41 -29.53 29.09
C LEU A 16 -54.55 -28.49 28.36
N PHE A 17 -53.81 -27.71 29.14
CA PHE A 17 -52.57 -27.08 28.69
C PHE A 17 -51.56 -28.18 28.34
N VAL A 18 -51.50 -28.57 27.06
CA VAL A 18 -50.33 -29.26 26.52
C VAL A 18 -49.39 -28.17 26.02
N PHE A 19 -48.43 -27.79 26.87
CA PHE A 19 -47.25 -27.05 26.43
C PHE A 19 -46.43 -27.98 25.54
N LEU A 20 -46.70 -27.97 24.23
CA LEU A 20 -45.78 -28.48 23.23
C LEU A 20 -44.59 -27.54 23.18
N ILE A 21 -43.56 -27.87 23.97
CA ILE A 21 -42.21 -27.37 23.78
C ILE A 21 -41.75 -27.89 22.42
N LEU A 22 -42.00 -27.10 21.37
CA LEU A 22 -41.27 -27.19 20.12
C LEU A 22 -39.85 -26.68 20.40
N ILE A 23 -38.97 -27.59 20.80
CA ILE A 23 -37.54 -27.42 20.53
C ILE A 23 -37.42 -27.46 19.01
N SER A 24 -37.58 -26.29 18.39
CA SER A 24 -36.95 -26.05 17.09
C SER A 24 -35.46 -26.05 17.37
N SER A 25 -34.84 -27.23 17.26
CA SER A 25 -33.43 -27.34 16.98
C SER A 25 -33.22 -26.62 15.65
N THR A 26 -32.95 -25.31 15.72
CA THR A 26 -32.21 -24.63 14.69
C THR A 26 -30.84 -25.30 14.71
N THR A 27 -30.71 -26.38 13.95
CA THR A 27 -29.43 -26.71 13.36
C THR A 27 -29.03 -25.45 12.62
N ALA A 28 -28.16 -24.66 13.23
CA ALA A 28 -27.36 -23.70 12.50
C ALA A 28 -26.63 -24.56 11.47
N ALA A 29 -27.20 -24.66 10.27
CA ALA A 29 -26.50 -25.18 9.13
C ALA A 29 -25.29 -24.26 9.01
N THR A 30 -24.14 -24.73 9.49
CA THR A 30 -22.85 -24.18 9.12
C THR A 30 -22.77 -24.40 7.62
N ALA A 31 -23.31 -23.45 6.85
CA ALA A 31 -23.09 -23.40 5.43
C ALA A 31 -21.57 -23.32 5.28
N ASN A 32 -20.95 -24.43 4.92
CA ASN A 32 -19.63 -24.41 4.33
C ASN A 32 -19.81 -23.53 3.09
N GLN A 33 -19.48 -22.24 3.20
CA GLN A 33 -19.45 -21.36 2.04
C GLN A 33 -18.38 -21.91 1.10
N THR A 34 -18.81 -22.72 0.15
CA THR A 34 -17.96 -23.16 -0.94
C THR A 34 -17.76 -21.94 -1.84
N LEU A 35 -16.57 -21.36 -1.80
CA LEU A 35 -16.17 -20.28 -2.70
C LEU A 35 -16.45 -20.70 -4.15
N SER A 36 -17.10 -19.83 -4.92
CA SER A 36 -17.50 -20.10 -6.30
C SER A 36 -17.01 -19.00 -7.25
N CYS A 37 -16.63 -19.39 -8.47
CA CYS A 37 -16.28 -18.44 -9.53
C CYS A 37 -17.40 -17.46 -9.87
N SER A 38 -18.67 -17.82 -9.63
CA SER A 38 -19.82 -16.94 -9.87
C SER A 38 -19.84 -15.67 -9.03
N GLN A 39 -19.05 -15.63 -7.95
CA GLN A 39 -18.95 -14.48 -7.04
C GLN A 39 -17.76 -13.58 -7.35
N THR A 40 -17.01 -13.87 -8.41
CA THR A 40 -15.81 -13.11 -8.79
C THR A 40 -16.14 -12.00 -9.81
N PRO A 41 -15.32 -10.95 -9.93
CA PRO A 41 -15.53 -9.89 -10.93
C PRO A 41 -15.54 -10.37 -12.38
N TYR A 42 -14.84 -11.47 -12.68
CA TYR A 42 -14.78 -12.09 -14.01
C TYR A 42 -15.09 -13.60 -13.96
N PRO A 43 -16.37 -14.00 -13.79
CA PRO A 43 -16.75 -15.40 -13.55
C PRO A 43 -16.35 -16.38 -14.64
N GLU A 44 -16.51 -16.01 -15.91
CA GLU A 44 -16.18 -16.87 -17.06
C GLU A 44 -14.68 -17.16 -17.14
N LEU A 45 -13.86 -16.14 -16.86
CA LEU A 45 -12.41 -16.29 -16.80
C LEU A 45 -12.00 -17.19 -15.62
N CYS A 46 -12.62 -17.01 -14.46
CA CYS A 46 -12.37 -17.87 -13.29
C CYS A 46 -12.67 -19.34 -13.62
N SER A 47 -13.87 -19.63 -14.13
CA SER A 47 -14.33 -21.00 -14.41
C SER A 47 -13.45 -21.69 -15.45
N SER A 48 -13.12 -20.99 -16.54
CA SER A 48 -12.25 -21.53 -17.59
C SER A 48 -10.84 -21.83 -17.07
N MET A 49 -10.27 -20.93 -16.25
CA MET A 49 -8.93 -21.12 -15.69
C MET A 49 -8.87 -22.29 -14.70
N THR A 50 -9.86 -22.43 -13.82
CA THR A 50 -9.85 -23.48 -12.80
C THR A 50 -10.16 -24.86 -13.39
N ALA A 51 -10.95 -24.93 -14.47
CA ALA A 51 -11.22 -26.19 -15.17
C ALA A 51 -9.94 -26.79 -15.78
N THR A 52 -9.08 -25.96 -16.40
CA THR A 52 -7.81 -26.43 -16.98
C THR A 52 -6.84 -26.92 -15.91
N SER A 53 -6.81 -26.31 -14.72
CA SER A 53 -5.93 -26.71 -13.61
C SER A 53 -6.43 -27.94 -12.82
N SER A 54 -7.70 -28.32 -12.96
CA SER A 54 -8.29 -29.46 -12.24
C SER A 54 -7.90 -30.83 -12.81
N ASN A 55 -7.37 -30.87 -14.04
CA ASN A 55 -6.91 -32.11 -14.69
C ASN A 55 -5.61 -32.69 -14.08
N SER A 56 -5.07 -32.09 -13.03
CA SER A 56 -3.80 -32.48 -12.37
C SER A 56 -3.97 -33.42 -11.15
N GLY A 57 -5.14 -34.04 -10.95
CA GLY A 57 -5.26 -35.28 -10.17
C GLY A 57 -5.40 -35.19 -8.63
N ASN A 58 -5.72 -34.04 -8.04
CA ASN A 58 -5.99 -33.96 -6.59
C ASN A 58 -7.40 -33.41 -6.28
N ALA A 59 -8.28 -34.28 -5.78
CA ALA A 59 -9.71 -34.06 -5.55
C ALA A 59 -10.06 -33.12 -4.37
N GLN A 60 -9.08 -32.45 -3.76
CA GLN A 60 -9.27 -31.56 -2.59
C GLN A 60 -8.68 -30.15 -2.77
N THR A 61 -8.29 -29.76 -3.99
CA THR A 61 -7.67 -28.44 -4.23
C THR A 61 -8.71 -27.33 -4.10
N SER A 62 -8.47 -26.36 -3.21
CA SER A 62 -9.40 -25.23 -3.00
C SER A 62 -9.48 -24.33 -4.24
N LEU A 63 -10.62 -23.63 -4.44
CA LEU A 63 -10.76 -22.66 -5.54
C LEU A 63 -9.63 -21.61 -5.52
N ARG A 64 -9.26 -21.12 -4.34
CA ARG A 64 -8.14 -20.19 -4.15
C ARG A 64 -6.84 -20.74 -4.73
N GLU A 65 -6.50 -21.99 -4.40
CA GLU A 65 -5.26 -22.60 -4.87
C GLU A 65 -5.28 -22.87 -6.38
N LEU A 66 -6.39 -23.35 -6.93
CA LEU A 66 -6.57 -23.53 -8.38
C LEU A 66 -6.40 -22.21 -9.13
N SER A 67 -7.06 -21.15 -8.66
CA SER A 67 -6.93 -19.82 -9.26
C SER A 67 -5.51 -19.27 -9.13
N LEU A 68 -4.83 -19.49 -8.01
CA LEU A 68 -3.46 -19.00 -7.80
C LEU A 68 -2.50 -19.68 -8.78
N ARG A 69 -2.57 -21.00 -8.91
CA ARG A 69 -1.76 -21.77 -9.87
C ARG A 69 -2.02 -21.35 -11.31
N ALA A 70 -3.30 -21.17 -11.67
CA ALA A 70 -3.67 -20.76 -13.03
C ALA A 70 -3.17 -19.35 -13.37
N THR A 71 -3.29 -18.39 -12.45
CA THR A 71 -2.77 -17.03 -12.65
C THR A 71 -1.25 -16.99 -12.66
N LEU A 72 -0.58 -17.77 -11.80
CA LEU A 72 0.88 -17.92 -11.81
C LEU A 72 1.37 -18.45 -13.16
N ALA A 73 0.75 -19.49 -13.71
CA ALA A 73 1.10 -20.04 -15.02
C ALA A 73 0.97 -18.98 -16.14
N ARG A 74 -0.07 -18.13 -16.08
CA ARG A 74 -0.23 -17.01 -17.02
C ARG A 74 0.86 -15.94 -16.84
N ALA A 75 1.17 -15.56 -15.60
CA ALA A 75 2.23 -14.60 -15.32
C ALA A 75 3.59 -15.09 -15.81
N GLN A 76 3.89 -16.38 -15.63
CA GLN A 76 5.10 -17.02 -16.15
C GLN A 76 5.14 -17.00 -17.68
N LEU A 77 4.02 -17.30 -18.35
CA LEU A 77 3.92 -17.22 -19.81
C LEU A 77 4.16 -15.79 -20.32
N VAL A 78 3.51 -14.79 -19.70
CA VAL A 78 3.71 -13.37 -20.04
C VAL A 78 5.17 -12.97 -19.88
N HIS A 79 5.80 -13.32 -18.75
CA HIS A 79 7.21 -13.03 -18.50
C HIS A 79 8.12 -13.72 -19.52
N GLN A 80 7.84 -14.98 -19.89
CA GLN A 80 8.61 -15.72 -20.89
C GLN A 80 8.50 -15.06 -22.28
N LEU A 81 7.28 -14.76 -22.73
CA LEU A 81 7.04 -14.10 -24.03
C LEU A 81 7.73 -12.73 -24.09
N ALA A 82 7.66 -11.96 -22.99
CA ALA A 82 8.33 -10.67 -22.90
C ALA A 82 9.86 -10.79 -22.88
N SER A 83 10.41 -11.83 -22.24
CA SER A 83 11.86 -12.05 -22.17
C SER A 83 12.47 -12.42 -23.52
N THR A 84 11.69 -13.04 -24.41
CA THR A 84 12.14 -13.50 -25.73
C THR A 84 11.66 -12.62 -26.88
N ALA A 85 11.01 -11.49 -26.59
CA ALA A 85 10.50 -10.60 -27.62
C ALA A 85 11.65 -9.95 -28.39
N ASP A 86 11.48 -9.81 -29.71
CA ASP A 86 12.40 -9.02 -30.52
C ASP A 86 12.14 -7.53 -30.24
N LEU A 87 13.17 -6.85 -29.75
CA LEU A 87 13.13 -5.42 -29.43
C LEU A 87 13.76 -4.58 -30.54
N ALA A 88 14.18 -5.20 -31.65
CA ALA A 88 14.71 -4.51 -32.82
C ALA A 88 13.61 -3.65 -33.45
N GLY A 89 13.65 -2.35 -33.17
CA GLY A 89 12.66 -1.37 -33.65
C GLY A 89 11.95 -0.58 -32.56
N LEU A 90 12.19 -0.89 -31.28
CA LEU A 90 11.74 -0.04 -30.18
C LEU A 90 12.62 1.20 -30.04
N ASP A 91 11.98 2.35 -29.83
CA ASP A 91 12.67 3.59 -29.50
C ASP A 91 13.22 3.55 -28.05
N PRO A 92 14.19 4.41 -27.69
CA PRO A 92 14.76 4.42 -26.34
C PRO A 92 13.72 4.54 -25.21
N PRO A 93 12.65 5.37 -25.33
CA PRO A 93 11.60 5.42 -24.32
C PRO A 93 10.81 4.10 -24.20
N ALA A 94 10.48 3.44 -25.31
CA ALA A 94 9.88 2.11 -25.28
C ALA A 94 10.79 1.06 -24.64
N LEU A 95 12.10 1.11 -24.91
CA LEU A 95 13.08 0.21 -24.30
C LEU A 95 13.15 0.39 -22.78
N ALA A 96 13.10 1.63 -22.29
CA ALA A 96 13.04 1.92 -20.86
C ALA A 96 11.76 1.37 -20.22
N ALA A 97 10.59 1.64 -20.82
CA ALA A 97 9.32 1.10 -20.33
C ALA A 97 9.28 -0.45 -20.39
N TRP A 98 9.87 -1.05 -21.43
CA TRP A 98 9.97 -2.50 -21.56
C TRP A 98 10.82 -3.14 -20.45
N ALA A 99 11.96 -2.53 -20.13
CA ALA A 99 12.83 -2.99 -19.05
C ALA A 99 12.09 -2.98 -17.70
N ASP A 100 11.35 -1.90 -17.41
CA ASP A 100 10.51 -1.82 -16.22
C ASP A 100 9.45 -2.91 -16.20
N CYS A 101 8.72 -3.10 -17.29
CA CYS A 101 7.72 -4.16 -17.39
C CYS A 101 8.30 -5.55 -17.15
N LEU A 102 9.50 -5.84 -17.65
CA LEU A 102 10.15 -7.13 -17.46
C LEU A 102 10.46 -7.39 -15.97
N GLU A 103 10.99 -6.38 -15.27
CA GLU A 103 11.23 -6.41 -13.82
C GLU A 103 9.91 -6.65 -13.06
N LEU A 104 8.86 -5.90 -13.40
CA LEU A 104 7.55 -5.96 -12.77
C LEU A 104 6.82 -7.28 -13.03
N CYS A 105 7.00 -7.89 -14.20
CA CYS A 105 6.51 -9.23 -14.50
C CYS A 105 7.21 -10.29 -13.65
N GLN A 106 8.53 -10.21 -13.50
CA GLN A 106 9.28 -11.13 -12.65
C GLN A 106 8.85 -11.00 -11.19
N ASP A 107 8.69 -9.77 -10.69
CA ASP A 107 8.19 -9.54 -9.33
C ASP A 107 6.74 -10.04 -9.13
N THR A 108 5.89 -9.91 -10.15
CA THR A 108 4.54 -10.51 -10.16
C THR A 108 4.59 -12.03 -9.99
N VAL A 109 5.48 -12.72 -10.70
CA VAL A 109 5.70 -14.16 -10.57
C VAL A 109 6.15 -14.52 -9.16
N VAL A 110 7.11 -13.78 -8.60
CA VAL A 110 7.62 -13.99 -7.23
C VAL A 110 6.49 -13.87 -6.19
N LYS A 111 5.66 -12.82 -6.28
CA LYS A 111 4.55 -12.56 -5.36
C LYS A 111 3.43 -13.61 -5.46
N LEU A 112 3.09 -14.06 -6.67
CA LEU A 112 2.13 -15.14 -6.89
C LEU A 112 2.65 -16.47 -6.35
N ASN A 113 3.92 -16.80 -6.57
CA ASN A 113 4.54 -18.01 -6.05
C ASN A 113 4.59 -18.00 -4.52
N ARG A 114 4.92 -16.85 -3.91
CA ARG A 114 4.91 -16.68 -2.45
C ARG A 114 3.50 -16.88 -1.87
N SER A 115 2.46 -16.47 -2.58
CA SER A 115 1.05 -16.63 -2.17
C SER A 115 0.56 -18.09 -2.15
N LEU A 116 1.30 -19.01 -2.78
CA LEU A 116 1.05 -20.45 -2.78
C LEU A 116 1.72 -21.18 -1.60
N LEU A 117 2.62 -20.53 -0.85
CA LEU A 117 3.30 -21.17 0.27
C LEU A 117 2.31 -21.52 1.40
N PRO A 118 2.43 -22.69 2.04
CA PRO A 118 1.50 -23.12 3.10
C PRO A 118 1.44 -22.20 4.32
N GLU A 119 2.54 -21.51 4.62
CA GLU A 119 2.70 -20.61 5.77
C GLU A 119 2.13 -19.20 5.53
N CYS A 120 1.63 -18.92 4.33
CA CYS A 120 1.15 -17.60 3.95
C CYS A 120 -0.22 -17.31 4.57
N SER A 121 -0.32 -16.19 5.31
CA SER A 121 -1.61 -15.71 5.78
C SER A 121 -2.44 -15.13 4.62
N HIS A 122 -3.76 -15.18 4.73
CA HIS A 122 -4.64 -14.55 3.74
C HIS A 122 -4.38 -13.04 3.61
N GLU A 123 -4.01 -12.38 4.69
CA GLU A 123 -3.69 -10.95 4.70
C GLU A 123 -2.41 -10.65 3.90
N ASP A 124 -1.33 -11.39 4.15
CA ASP A 124 -0.08 -11.24 3.39
C ASP A 124 -0.31 -11.53 1.90
N SER A 125 -1.07 -12.60 1.61
CA SER A 125 -1.46 -12.93 0.24
C SER A 125 -2.25 -11.79 -0.41
N GLN A 126 -3.17 -11.14 0.32
CA GLN A 126 -3.94 -10.01 -0.21
C GLN A 126 -3.03 -8.81 -0.53
N THR A 127 -2.05 -8.53 0.32
CA THR A 127 -1.06 -7.48 0.09
C THR A 127 -0.21 -7.78 -1.14
N TRP A 128 0.29 -9.01 -1.29
CA TRP A 128 1.10 -9.39 -2.44
C TRP A 128 0.30 -9.39 -3.75
N LEU A 129 -0.97 -9.83 -3.72
CA LEU A 129 -1.87 -9.75 -4.87
C LEU A 129 -2.21 -8.31 -5.25
N SER A 130 -2.32 -7.39 -4.27
CA SER A 130 -2.50 -5.96 -4.58
C SER A 130 -1.24 -5.39 -5.23
N ALA A 131 -0.05 -5.79 -4.75
CA ALA A 131 1.19 -5.39 -5.39
C ALA A 131 1.36 -5.97 -6.82
N THR A 132 0.86 -7.17 -7.12
CA THR A 132 0.87 -7.67 -8.51
C THR A 132 -0.04 -6.86 -9.42
N MET A 133 -1.17 -6.35 -8.91
CA MET A 133 -2.03 -5.41 -9.62
C MET A 133 -1.30 -4.09 -9.90
N ALA A 134 -0.64 -3.52 -8.89
CA ALA A 134 0.20 -2.32 -9.04
C ALA A 134 1.30 -2.49 -10.10
N ASN A 135 1.93 -3.67 -10.17
CA ASN A 135 2.93 -4.00 -11.20
C ASN A 135 2.33 -3.92 -12.62
N GLN A 136 1.15 -4.49 -12.85
CA GLN A 136 0.49 -4.43 -14.16
C GLN A 136 0.18 -2.99 -14.58
N HIS A 137 -0.32 -2.18 -13.65
CA HIS A 137 -0.62 -0.78 -13.93
C HIS A 137 0.63 0.06 -14.17
N THR A 138 1.69 -0.18 -13.43
CA THR A 138 2.96 0.55 -13.58
C THR A 138 3.61 0.25 -14.91
N CYS A 139 3.66 -1.03 -15.29
CA CYS A 139 4.09 -1.44 -16.62
C CYS A 139 3.27 -0.70 -17.70
N ARG A 140 1.94 -0.63 -17.53
CA ARG A 140 1.06 0.13 -18.43
C ARG A 140 1.40 1.61 -18.54
N ASN A 141 1.58 2.25 -17.39
CA ASN A 141 1.79 3.69 -17.34
C ASN A 141 3.15 4.06 -17.97
N GLY A 142 4.21 3.26 -17.80
CA GLY A 142 5.53 3.55 -18.38
C GLY A 142 5.51 3.77 -19.89
N PHE A 143 4.73 2.97 -20.63
CA PHE A 143 4.56 3.18 -22.07
C PHE A 143 3.70 4.40 -22.43
N LEU A 144 2.67 4.70 -21.63
CA LEU A 144 1.77 5.84 -21.84
C LEU A 144 2.47 7.18 -21.55
N GLU A 145 3.22 7.22 -20.45
CA GLU A 145 3.94 8.40 -19.96
C GLU A 145 4.98 8.91 -20.96
N LEU A 146 5.64 7.99 -21.66
CA LEU A 146 6.68 8.30 -22.62
C LEU A 146 6.16 8.53 -24.05
N ASN A 147 4.84 8.60 -24.25
CA ASN A 147 4.18 8.76 -25.56
C ASN A 147 4.66 7.74 -26.61
N SER A 148 5.04 6.54 -26.19
CA SER A 148 5.54 5.52 -27.12
C SER A 148 4.40 4.96 -27.96
N SER A 149 4.59 4.94 -29.28
CA SER A 149 3.67 4.33 -30.25
C SER A 149 3.70 2.80 -30.25
N ALA A 150 4.52 2.17 -29.40
CA ALA A 150 4.60 0.72 -29.29
C ALA A 150 3.19 0.16 -29.05
N HIS A 151 2.71 -0.67 -29.99
CA HIS A 151 1.33 -1.16 -30.02
C HIS A 151 0.98 -1.94 -28.75
N LEU A 152 0.49 -1.22 -27.73
CA LEU A 152 0.01 -1.74 -26.46
C LEU A 152 -0.94 -2.94 -26.60
N PRO A 153 -1.87 -3.01 -27.57
CA PRO A 153 -2.82 -4.13 -27.64
C PRO A 153 -2.17 -5.47 -27.98
N SER A 154 -1.03 -5.49 -28.68
CA SER A 154 -0.31 -6.70 -29.09
C SER A 154 0.87 -7.04 -28.18
N SER A 155 1.15 -6.18 -27.18
CA SER A 155 2.27 -6.44 -26.27
C SER A 155 1.94 -7.62 -25.34
N PRO A 156 2.92 -8.50 -25.06
CA PRO A 156 2.74 -9.65 -24.18
C PRO A 156 2.28 -9.25 -22.77
N PHE A 157 2.53 -8.01 -22.35
CA PHE A 157 2.15 -7.48 -21.04
C PHE A 157 0.65 -7.24 -20.87
N TYR A 158 -0.11 -7.08 -21.96
CA TYR A 158 -1.55 -6.77 -21.91
C TYR A 158 -2.42 -7.90 -22.47
N SER A 159 -1.80 -8.92 -23.05
CA SER A 159 -2.49 -10.12 -23.49
C SER A 159 -2.74 -11.07 -22.31
N HIS A 160 -3.46 -12.16 -22.56
CA HIS A 160 -3.73 -13.23 -21.58
C HIS A 160 -4.56 -12.83 -20.33
N ASN A 161 -5.27 -11.70 -20.35
CA ASN A 161 -6.23 -11.29 -19.30
C ASN A 161 -5.65 -11.33 -17.88
N ILE A 162 -4.35 -11.02 -17.72
CA ILE A 162 -3.65 -11.16 -16.44
C ILE A 162 -4.25 -10.26 -15.34
N THR A 163 -4.59 -9.00 -15.66
CA THR A 163 -5.25 -8.07 -14.73
C THR A 163 -6.58 -8.62 -14.22
N SER A 164 -7.41 -9.18 -15.12
CA SER A 164 -8.70 -9.79 -14.75
C SER A 164 -8.52 -11.06 -13.90
N ALA A 165 -7.48 -11.85 -14.18
CA ALA A 165 -7.14 -13.02 -13.38
C ALA A 165 -6.68 -12.63 -11.95
N ILE A 166 -5.89 -11.56 -11.82
CA ILE A 166 -5.48 -11.00 -10.52
C ILE A 166 -6.69 -10.44 -9.76
N SER A 167 -7.61 -9.74 -10.44
CA SER A 167 -8.85 -9.24 -9.83
C SER A 167 -9.72 -10.37 -9.26
N ASN A 168 -9.90 -11.46 -10.01
CA ASN A 168 -10.57 -12.66 -9.49
C ASN A 168 -9.86 -13.22 -8.26
N LEU A 169 -8.52 -13.27 -8.27
CA LEU A 169 -7.74 -13.75 -7.13
C LEU A 169 -7.90 -12.88 -5.89
N LEU A 170 -7.88 -11.55 -6.05
CA LEU A 170 -8.11 -10.61 -4.97
C LEU A 170 -9.47 -10.84 -4.32
N ALA A 171 -10.53 -11.04 -5.12
CA ALA A 171 -11.87 -11.33 -4.64
C ALA A 171 -11.94 -12.71 -3.93
N ILE A 172 -11.38 -13.76 -4.53
CA ILE A 172 -11.37 -15.12 -3.96
C ILE A 172 -10.60 -15.17 -2.65
N ASN A 173 -9.40 -14.56 -2.59
CA ASN A 173 -8.57 -14.58 -1.38
C ASN A 173 -9.24 -13.80 -0.24
N LYS A 174 -9.83 -12.64 -0.54
CA LYS A 174 -10.59 -11.85 0.44
C LYS A 174 -11.80 -12.60 0.99
N ALA A 175 -12.55 -13.28 0.13
CA ALA A 175 -13.68 -14.10 0.55
C ALA A 175 -13.24 -15.34 1.36
N ALA A 176 -12.10 -15.96 1.01
CA ALA A 176 -11.52 -17.05 1.77
C ALA A 176 -11.09 -16.62 3.18
N ALA A 177 -10.51 -15.43 3.32
CA ALA A 177 -10.16 -14.84 4.62
C ALA A 177 -11.41 -14.68 5.52
N ALA A 178 -12.48 -14.10 4.97
CA ALA A 178 -13.73 -13.91 5.70
C ALA A 178 -14.39 -15.26 6.10
N ALA A 179 -14.30 -16.27 5.25
CA ALA A 179 -14.77 -17.62 5.56
C ALA A 179 -13.94 -18.30 6.66
N ALA A 180 -12.64 -18.02 6.75
CA ALA A 180 -11.78 -18.52 7.81
C ALA A 180 -12.11 -17.85 9.17
N ASP A 181 -12.34 -16.54 9.19
CA ASP A 181 -12.69 -15.78 10.40
C ASP A 181 -14.04 -16.21 11.00
N THR A 182 -15.01 -16.53 10.14
CA THR A 182 -16.34 -16.99 10.59
C THR A 182 -16.33 -18.39 11.19
N ARG A 183 -15.42 -19.28 10.74
CA ARG A 183 -15.20 -20.62 11.32
C ARG A 183 -14.41 -20.57 12.63
N GLY A 184 -13.62 -19.51 12.85
CA GLY A 184 -12.81 -19.29 14.05
C GLY A 184 -13.58 -18.82 15.30
N GLY A 185 -14.92 -18.74 15.25
CA GLY A 185 -15.78 -18.49 16.39
C GLY A 185 -15.55 -17.16 17.11
N GLY A 186 -16.14 -16.07 16.59
CA GLY A 186 -16.69 -14.93 17.36
C GLY A 186 -15.80 -14.15 18.33
N GLY A 187 -14.53 -14.50 18.49
CA GLY A 187 -13.55 -13.76 19.25
C GLY A 187 -12.62 -13.09 18.26
N ARG A 188 -12.67 -11.76 18.17
CA ARG A 188 -11.40 -11.02 18.11
C ARG A 188 -10.61 -11.53 19.32
N SER A 189 -9.81 -12.57 19.12
CA SER A 189 -8.72 -12.86 20.03
C SER A 189 -7.94 -11.57 20.01
N ARG A 190 -8.15 -10.74 21.04
CA ARG A 190 -7.05 -10.05 21.67
C ARG A 190 -6.01 -11.14 21.77
N LYS A 191 -5.07 -11.18 20.82
CA LYS A 191 -3.82 -11.90 21.01
C LYS A 191 -3.32 -11.26 22.30
N LEU A 192 -3.56 -11.94 23.42
CA LEU A 192 -2.81 -11.75 24.64
C LEU A 192 -1.39 -11.64 24.14
N LEU A 193 -0.73 -10.53 24.49
CA LEU A 193 0.68 -10.29 24.22
C LEU A 193 1.44 -11.53 24.72
N SER A 194 1.59 -12.56 23.89
CA SER A 194 2.69 -13.46 24.04
C SER A 194 3.87 -12.57 23.74
N SER A 195 4.74 -12.45 24.72
CA SER A 195 6.02 -11.74 24.67
C SER A 195 6.98 -12.29 23.59
N GLU A 196 6.48 -13.09 22.65
CA GLU A 196 7.20 -13.64 21.53
C GLU A 196 7.04 -12.72 20.34
N PHE A 197 8.05 -11.85 20.21
CA PHE A 197 8.33 -11.13 18.99
C PHE A 197 8.44 -12.08 17.79
N PRO A 198 8.14 -11.63 16.55
CA PRO A 198 8.29 -12.45 15.36
C PRO A 198 9.70 -13.04 15.25
N ALA A 199 9.80 -14.31 14.85
CA ALA A 199 11.06 -15.06 14.77
C ALA A 199 12.10 -14.45 13.81
N TRP A 200 11.69 -13.54 12.92
CA TRP A 200 12.56 -12.87 11.96
C TRP A 200 13.29 -11.64 12.51
N VAL A 201 13.07 -11.25 13.78
CA VAL A 201 13.76 -10.12 14.43
C VAL A 201 14.29 -10.49 15.82
N SER A 202 15.61 -10.37 15.99
CA SER A 202 16.30 -10.79 17.21
C SER A 202 16.13 -9.79 18.35
N ALA A 203 16.42 -10.22 19.59
CA ALA A 203 16.45 -9.31 20.74
C ALA A 203 17.52 -8.21 20.64
N ALA A 204 18.58 -8.43 19.83
CA ALA A 204 19.62 -7.45 19.58
C ALA A 204 19.11 -6.29 18.70
N ASP A 205 18.30 -6.59 17.70
CA ASP A 205 17.64 -5.61 16.82
C ASP A 205 16.74 -4.64 17.60
N ARG A 206 16.15 -5.12 18.70
CA ARG A 206 15.28 -4.33 19.59
C ARG A 206 16.06 -3.31 20.43
N ARG A 207 17.29 -3.64 20.85
CA ARG A 207 18.12 -2.75 21.68
C ARG A 207 18.79 -1.64 20.87
N LEU A 208 19.04 -1.88 19.58
CA LEU A 208 19.68 -0.94 18.67
C LEU A 208 18.91 0.38 18.48
N LEU A 209 17.62 0.43 18.83
CA LEU A 209 16.75 1.57 18.50
C LEU A 209 16.15 2.29 19.71
N GLN A 210 16.30 1.71 20.90
CA GLN A 210 15.96 2.34 22.18
C GLN A 210 17.11 3.16 22.78
N SER A 211 18.34 3.02 22.27
CA SER A 211 19.46 3.84 22.71
C SER A 211 19.49 5.19 21.98
N ALA A 212 19.62 6.28 22.74
CA ALA A 212 20.12 7.56 22.22
C ALA A 212 21.62 7.51 21.84
N GLY A 213 22.24 6.32 21.92
CA GLY A 213 23.62 6.03 21.50
C GLY A 213 23.71 5.36 20.12
N SER A 214 24.94 5.16 19.64
CA SER A 214 25.23 4.64 18.30
C SER A 214 24.62 3.25 18.07
N VAL A 215 23.78 3.13 17.04
CA VAL A 215 23.40 1.85 16.45
C VAL A 215 24.69 1.12 16.07
N LYS A 216 24.93 -0.11 16.57
CA LYS A 216 26.09 -0.91 16.15
C LYS A 216 25.92 -1.25 14.67
N ALA A 217 26.66 -0.54 13.83
CA ALA A 217 26.67 -0.75 12.39
C ALA A 217 27.50 -1.99 12.04
N ASP A 218 27.08 -2.73 11.02
CA ASP A 218 27.89 -3.78 10.39
C ASP A 218 28.95 -3.15 9.48
N VAL A 219 28.58 -2.08 8.78
CA VAL A 219 29.48 -1.30 7.93
C VAL A 219 29.17 0.19 8.01
N VAL A 220 30.20 1.02 7.81
CA VAL A 220 30.12 2.48 7.82
C VAL A 220 30.44 3.02 6.43
N VAL A 221 29.63 3.94 5.94
CA VAL A 221 29.86 4.70 4.71
C VAL A 221 30.29 6.11 5.09
N ALA A 222 31.44 6.58 4.59
CA ALA A 222 31.92 7.94 4.85
C ALA A 222 32.72 8.49 3.66
N LYS A 223 32.30 9.65 3.14
CA LYS A 223 32.98 10.27 1.98
C LYS A 223 34.41 10.72 2.28
N ASP A 224 34.70 11.04 3.54
CA ASP A 224 36.02 11.45 4.03
C ASP A 224 37.03 10.28 4.14
N GLY A 225 36.59 9.04 3.88
CA GLY A 225 37.43 7.84 3.98
C GLY A 225 37.57 7.27 5.40
N SER A 226 36.85 7.80 6.39
CA SER A 226 36.85 7.30 7.77
C SER A 226 35.95 6.07 8.00
N GLY A 227 35.26 5.59 6.97
CA GLY A 227 34.37 4.43 6.99
C GLY A 227 34.92 3.23 6.20
N ASN A 228 34.13 2.16 6.11
CA ASN A 228 34.45 0.97 5.31
C ASN A 228 34.31 1.23 3.80
N TYR A 229 33.33 2.05 3.41
CA TYR A 229 33.01 2.37 2.02
C TYR A 229 32.86 3.88 1.81
N LYS A 230 33.03 4.33 0.56
CA LYS A 230 32.83 5.76 0.20
C LYS A 230 31.43 6.04 -0.32
N THR A 231 30.75 5.01 -0.83
CA THR A 231 29.40 5.11 -1.39
C THR A 231 28.44 4.16 -0.68
N ILE A 232 27.15 4.48 -0.73
CA ILE A 232 26.08 3.63 -0.20
C ILE A 232 25.95 2.38 -1.08
N ALA A 233 26.08 2.53 -2.41
CA ALA A 233 26.02 1.41 -3.34
C ALA A 233 27.05 0.31 -3.03
N GLU A 234 28.29 0.67 -2.67
CA GLU A 234 29.33 -0.28 -2.25
C GLU A 234 28.93 -1.04 -0.96
N ALA A 235 28.41 -0.34 0.04
CA ALA A 235 27.94 -0.97 1.28
C ALA A 235 26.74 -1.89 1.05
N VAL A 236 25.83 -1.54 0.14
CA VAL A 236 24.73 -2.40 -0.28
C VAL A 236 25.22 -3.63 -1.03
N ALA A 237 26.24 -3.49 -1.88
CA ALA A 237 26.88 -4.62 -2.55
C ALA A 237 27.52 -5.59 -1.53
N ALA A 238 28.14 -5.07 -0.47
CA ALA A 238 28.65 -5.89 0.62
C ALA A 238 27.52 -6.60 1.39
N ALA A 239 26.41 -5.91 1.64
CA ALA A 239 25.23 -6.49 2.30
C ALA A 239 24.63 -7.66 1.51
N LYS A 240 24.77 -7.69 0.17
CA LYS A 240 24.35 -8.81 -0.69
C LYS A 240 25.18 -10.08 -0.48
N GLN A 241 26.42 -9.94 -0.01
CA GLN A 241 27.35 -11.06 0.20
C GLN A 241 27.29 -11.65 1.62
N ARG A 242 26.46 -11.08 2.51
CA ARG A 242 26.37 -11.54 3.89
C ARG A 242 25.77 -12.94 3.98
N SER A 243 26.17 -13.68 5.01
CA SER A 243 25.54 -14.95 5.37
C SER A 243 24.36 -14.72 6.32
N GLY A 244 23.27 -15.46 6.11
CA GLY A 244 22.09 -15.41 6.97
C GLY A 244 21.08 -14.30 6.62
N SER A 245 20.02 -14.22 7.43
CA SER A 245 18.87 -13.35 7.21
C SER A 245 18.68 -12.27 8.28
N SER A 246 19.62 -12.15 9.22
CA SER A 246 19.58 -11.11 10.26
C SER A 246 19.66 -9.71 9.65
N ARG A 247 19.23 -8.71 10.44
CA ARG A 247 19.30 -7.31 10.04
C ARG A 247 20.74 -6.92 9.76
N PHE A 248 20.97 -6.24 8.64
CA PHE A 248 22.28 -5.69 8.26
C PHE A 248 22.21 -4.17 8.30
N VAL A 249 23.02 -3.55 9.16
CA VAL A 249 22.98 -2.12 9.46
C VAL A 249 24.13 -1.40 8.75
N ILE A 250 23.77 -0.48 7.87
CA ILE A 250 24.67 0.47 7.22
C ILE A 250 24.53 1.82 7.91
N HIS A 251 25.60 2.30 8.54
CA HIS A 251 25.67 3.67 9.05
C HIS A 251 26.29 4.58 7.99
N VAL A 252 25.57 5.61 7.57
CA VAL A 252 26.00 6.57 6.53
C VAL A 252 26.28 7.90 7.20
N LYS A 253 27.56 8.27 7.29
CA LYS A 253 27.97 9.53 7.91
C LYS A 253 27.44 10.75 7.15
N ALA A 254 27.49 11.90 7.81
CA ALA A 254 27.11 13.18 7.21
C ALA A 254 27.84 13.44 5.88
N GLY A 255 27.10 13.95 4.91
CA GLY A 255 27.58 14.21 3.56
C GLY A 255 26.47 14.14 2.52
N VAL A 256 26.77 14.67 1.33
CA VAL A 256 25.88 14.60 0.17
C VAL A 256 26.35 13.50 -0.77
N TYR A 257 25.57 12.45 -0.90
CA TYR A 257 25.83 11.26 -1.70
C TYR A 257 25.03 11.35 -3.01
N ASN A 258 25.71 11.76 -4.09
CA ASN A 258 25.11 11.84 -5.42
C ASN A 258 25.22 10.47 -6.10
N GLU A 259 24.24 9.61 -5.84
CA GLU A 259 24.17 8.24 -6.35
C GLU A 259 22.72 7.77 -6.43
N TYR A 260 22.47 6.85 -7.38
CA TYR A 260 21.19 6.16 -7.49
C TYR A 260 21.32 4.79 -6.81
N VAL A 261 20.52 4.55 -5.78
CA VAL A 261 20.66 3.35 -4.93
C VAL A 261 19.40 2.51 -5.01
N GLU A 262 19.59 1.20 -5.21
CA GLU A 262 18.51 0.22 -5.16
C GLU A 262 18.79 -0.86 -4.10
N ILE A 263 17.84 -1.00 -3.17
CA ILE A 263 17.87 -1.99 -2.10
C ILE A 263 17.00 -3.19 -2.46
N THR A 264 17.63 -4.24 -2.96
CA THR A 264 16.94 -5.52 -3.25
C THR A 264 17.07 -6.54 -2.12
N VAL A 265 17.95 -6.28 -1.14
CA VAL A 265 18.23 -7.22 -0.05
C VAL A 265 17.26 -7.02 1.10
N LYS A 266 16.70 -8.12 1.63
CA LYS A 266 15.78 -8.09 2.78
C LYS A 266 16.49 -7.62 4.05
N ASN A 267 15.73 -7.18 5.06
CA ASN A 267 16.20 -6.84 6.40
C ASN A 267 17.42 -5.90 6.43
N LEU A 268 17.51 -4.96 5.49
CA LEU A 268 18.58 -3.96 5.47
C LEU A 268 18.13 -2.71 6.23
N MET A 269 19.01 -2.17 7.06
CA MET A 269 18.78 -0.91 7.77
C MET A 269 19.83 0.12 7.37
N ILE A 270 19.38 1.33 7.01
CA ILE A 270 20.24 2.49 6.80
C ILE A 270 19.98 3.50 7.91
N VAL A 271 21.05 3.98 8.54
CA VAL A 271 21.00 5.04 9.55
C VAL A 271 21.94 6.16 9.11
N GLY A 272 21.42 7.36 8.95
CA GLY A 272 22.22 8.56 8.73
C GLY A 272 22.64 9.26 10.03
N ASP A 273 23.42 10.33 9.91
CA ASP A 273 23.80 11.21 11.03
C ASP A 273 22.71 12.26 11.34
N GLY A 274 21.62 12.31 10.57
CA GLY A 274 20.51 13.24 10.74
C GLY A 274 19.87 13.67 9.42
N MET A 275 18.57 13.98 9.46
CA MET A 275 17.89 14.70 8.37
C MET A 275 18.66 16.00 8.07
N GLY A 276 18.87 16.28 6.79
CA GLY A 276 19.66 17.43 6.31
C GLY A 276 21.17 17.31 6.51
N SER A 277 21.67 16.29 7.22
CA SER A 277 23.11 16.04 7.42
C SER A 277 23.63 14.92 6.53
N THR A 278 22.90 13.82 6.44
CA THR A 278 23.15 12.73 5.47
C THR A 278 22.12 12.81 4.37
N ILE A 279 22.54 13.10 3.14
CA ILE A 279 21.64 13.36 2.01
C ILE A 279 22.01 12.43 0.85
N VAL A 280 21.06 11.64 0.35
CA VAL A 280 21.18 10.92 -0.92
C VAL A 280 20.43 11.71 -1.98
N THR A 281 21.11 12.10 -3.06
CA THR A 281 20.58 13.02 -4.07
C THR A 281 20.72 12.47 -5.49
N GLY A 282 19.72 12.75 -6.32
CA GLY A 282 19.70 12.47 -7.75
C GLY A 282 18.82 13.49 -8.49
N ASN A 283 18.67 13.32 -9.81
CA ASN A 283 17.92 14.25 -10.65
C ASN A 283 17.28 13.60 -11.90
N ARG A 284 17.16 12.26 -11.94
CA ARG A 284 16.43 11.57 -13.00
C ARG A 284 14.97 12.03 -13.01
N ASN A 285 14.44 12.18 -14.21
CA ASN A 285 13.10 12.70 -14.43
C ASN A 285 12.58 12.26 -15.81
N ILE A 286 11.28 12.41 -16.02
CA ILE A 286 10.64 11.99 -17.26
C ILE A 286 11.03 12.81 -18.48
N VAL A 287 11.21 14.12 -18.33
CA VAL A 287 11.55 15.03 -19.43
C VAL A 287 12.90 14.67 -20.07
N ASP A 288 13.84 14.18 -19.25
CA ASP A 288 15.17 13.75 -19.69
C ASP A 288 15.23 12.24 -20.03
N GLY A 289 14.08 11.56 -20.17
CA GLY A 289 13.98 10.21 -20.74
C GLY A 289 13.90 9.05 -19.76
N SER A 290 13.75 9.31 -18.45
CA SER A 290 13.45 8.25 -17.47
C SER A 290 11.96 7.91 -17.48
N THR A 291 11.57 6.68 -17.12
CA THR A 291 10.21 6.44 -16.64
C THR A 291 10.04 7.05 -15.24
N THR A 292 8.80 7.28 -14.80
CA THR A 292 8.53 7.67 -13.41
C THR A 292 9.09 6.63 -12.43
N PHE A 293 8.95 5.33 -12.74
CA PHE A 293 9.43 4.22 -11.91
C PHE A 293 10.96 4.23 -11.72
N GLN A 294 11.74 4.46 -12.78
CA GLN A 294 13.21 4.50 -12.73
C GLN A 294 13.79 5.88 -12.39
N SER A 295 12.93 6.89 -12.23
CA SER A 295 13.38 8.23 -11.82
C SER A 295 13.80 8.32 -10.36
N ALA A 296 13.47 7.30 -9.56
CA ALA A 296 13.78 7.22 -8.14
C ALA A 296 15.28 7.39 -7.87
N THR A 297 15.62 8.37 -7.02
CA THR A 297 16.98 8.52 -6.48
C THR A 297 17.31 7.33 -5.57
N PHE A 298 16.37 6.95 -4.72
CA PHE A 298 16.48 5.81 -3.83
C PHE A 298 15.29 4.86 -4.01
N ALA A 299 15.55 3.60 -4.35
CA ALA A 299 14.53 2.58 -4.57
C ALA A 299 14.69 1.42 -3.57
N VAL A 300 13.58 0.96 -3.00
CA VAL A 300 13.56 -0.13 -2.00
C VAL A 300 12.57 -1.20 -2.41
N VAL A 301 13.07 -2.43 -2.59
CA VAL A 301 12.26 -3.61 -2.95
C VAL A 301 12.44 -4.75 -1.93
N GLY A 302 13.60 -4.83 -1.27
CA GLY A 302 13.85 -5.87 -0.25
C GLY A 302 13.00 -5.69 1.00
N ASP A 303 12.19 -6.69 1.35
CA ASP A 303 11.29 -6.69 2.52
C ASP A 303 12.00 -6.37 3.85
N GLY A 304 11.30 -5.71 4.78
CA GLY A 304 11.79 -5.42 6.13
C GLY A 304 12.86 -4.32 6.18
N PHE A 305 12.88 -3.44 5.17
CA PHE A 305 13.81 -2.32 5.10
C PHE A 305 13.51 -1.27 6.17
N ILE A 306 14.56 -0.69 6.75
CA ILE A 306 14.44 0.44 7.67
C ILE A 306 15.38 1.56 7.24
N ALA A 307 14.86 2.78 7.12
CA ALA A 307 15.67 3.99 7.03
C ALA A 307 15.42 4.89 8.25
N ARG A 308 16.49 5.51 8.73
CA ARG A 308 16.43 6.44 9.86
C ARG A 308 17.43 7.58 9.70
N ASP A 309 17.04 8.79 10.13
CA ASP A 309 17.91 9.95 10.26
C ASP A 309 18.65 10.33 8.94
N ILE A 310 17.93 10.30 7.81
CA ILE A 310 18.51 10.51 6.46
C ILE A 310 17.56 11.28 5.53
N THR A 311 18.11 12.06 4.59
CA THR A 311 17.37 12.75 3.54
C THR A 311 17.49 12.01 2.20
N PHE A 312 16.36 11.82 1.51
CA PHE A 312 16.28 11.37 0.11
C PHE A 312 15.78 12.53 -0.75
N GLU A 313 16.53 12.91 -1.79
CA GLU A 313 16.25 14.11 -2.58
C GLU A 313 16.33 13.86 -4.09
N ASN A 314 15.35 14.38 -4.82
CA ASN A 314 15.44 14.54 -6.27
C ASN A 314 15.43 16.04 -6.64
N THR A 315 16.51 16.52 -7.24
CA THR A 315 16.75 17.94 -7.53
C THR A 315 16.37 18.35 -8.96
N ALA A 316 15.61 17.52 -9.71
CA ALA A 316 15.27 17.81 -11.11
C ALA A 316 14.51 19.15 -11.28
N GLY A 317 13.66 19.50 -10.31
CA GLY A 317 12.87 20.73 -10.32
C GLY A 317 11.49 20.59 -10.99
N PRO A 318 10.59 21.58 -10.81
CA PRO A 318 9.18 21.46 -11.18
C PRO A 318 8.93 21.54 -12.70
N GLN A 319 9.93 21.97 -13.48
CA GLN A 319 9.86 22.00 -14.95
C GLN A 319 10.15 20.64 -15.57
N LYS A 320 10.73 19.71 -14.80
CA LYS A 320 11.10 18.36 -15.24
C LYS A 320 10.00 17.32 -15.02
N GLN A 321 8.83 17.78 -14.54
CA GLN A 321 7.66 16.95 -14.27
C GLN A 321 7.99 15.81 -13.28
N GLN A 322 7.53 14.58 -13.51
CA GLN A 322 7.73 13.44 -12.61
C GLN A 322 9.22 13.17 -12.35
N ALA A 323 9.61 13.21 -11.07
CA ALA A 323 10.98 12.99 -10.62
C ALA A 323 11.00 12.47 -9.17
N VAL A 324 11.12 11.16 -9.01
CA VAL A 324 10.96 10.49 -7.71
C VAL A 324 12.22 10.63 -6.85
N ALA A 325 12.04 11.00 -5.59
CA ALA A 325 13.12 11.01 -4.59
C ALA A 325 13.26 9.63 -3.93
N LEU A 326 12.14 9.08 -3.45
CA LEU A 326 12.08 7.78 -2.80
C LEU A 326 10.96 6.94 -3.40
N ARG A 327 11.30 5.71 -3.83
CA ARG A 327 10.34 4.67 -4.22
C ARG A 327 10.46 3.49 -3.26
N SER A 328 9.37 3.11 -2.59
CA SER A 328 9.34 1.91 -1.75
C SER A 328 8.27 0.95 -2.25
N GLY A 329 8.68 -0.27 -2.61
CA GLY A 329 7.86 -1.46 -2.82
C GLY A 329 8.23 -2.59 -1.87
N SER A 330 8.84 -2.25 -0.72
CA SER A 330 9.28 -3.19 0.31
C SER A 330 8.17 -3.42 1.33
N ASP A 331 7.80 -4.68 1.54
CA ASP A 331 6.82 -5.04 2.55
C ASP A 331 7.41 -4.89 3.96
N LEU A 332 6.60 -4.42 4.89
CA LEU A 332 7.00 -4.16 6.28
C LEU A 332 8.17 -3.17 6.38
N SER A 333 8.19 -2.16 5.51
CA SER A 333 9.22 -1.12 5.51
C SER A 333 8.91 0.03 6.47
N VAL A 334 9.95 0.55 7.13
CA VAL A 334 9.85 1.69 8.06
C VAL A 334 10.79 2.82 7.67
N PHE A 335 10.27 4.04 7.67
CA PHE A 335 11.04 5.27 7.52
C PHE A 335 10.81 6.13 8.75
N TYR A 336 11.86 6.41 9.52
CA TYR A 336 11.76 7.10 10.80
C TYR A 336 12.70 8.29 10.89
N ARG A 337 12.15 9.51 11.01
CA ARG A 337 12.93 10.76 10.93
C ARG A 337 13.74 10.79 9.64
N CYS A 338 13.02 10.60 8.54
CA CYS A 338 13.57 10.79 7.20
C CYS A 338 12.98 12.05 6.59
N GLU A 339 13.76 12.71 5.75
CA GLU A 339 13.31 13.83 4.95
C GLU A 339 13.23 13.36 3.49
N ILE A 340 12.12 13.61 2.80
CA ILE A 340 11.90 13.21 1.40
C ILE A 340 11.56 14.46 0.59
N LYS A 341 12.44 14.84 -0.34
CA LYS A 341 12.37 16.12 -1.04
C LYS A 341 12.33 15.96 -2.56
N GLY A 342 11.37 16.61 -3.17
CA GLY A 342 11.25 16.72 -4.61
C GLY A 342 10.22 17.78 -4.98
N TYR A 343 9.71 17.70 -6.20
CA TYR A 343 8.59 18.52 -6.66
C TYR A 343 7.42 17.60 -7.00
N GLN A 344 7.24 17.29 -8.29
CA GLN A 344 6.21 16.35 -8.73
C GLN A 344 6.66 14.90 -8.50
N ASP A 345 5.74 14.08 -7.98
CA ASP A 345 5.95 12.63 -7.74
C ASP A 345 7.10 12.32 -6.75
N THR A 346 7.23 13.12 -5.70
CA THR A 346 8.36 13.03 -4.75
C THR A 346 8.49 11.67 -4.04
N LEU A 347 7.42 11.19 -3.41
CA LEU A 347 7.37 9.97 -2.62
C LEU A 347 6.45 8.95 -3.31
N TYR A 348 7.06 7.94 -3.92
CA TYR A 348 6.36 6.84 -4.55
C TYR A 348 6.18 5.69 -3.55
N VAL A 349 5.04 5.70 -2.84
CA VAL A 349 4.56 4.59 -2.00
C VAL A 349 4.03 3.48 -2.89
N TYR A 350 4.96 2.82 -3.59
CA TYR A 350 4.70 1.96 -4.75
C TYR A 350 3.67 0.87 -4.47
N SER A 351 3.97 -0.04 -3.53
CA SER A 351 3.14 -1.18 -3.18
C SER A 351 3.51 -1.74 -1.80
N GLN A 352 2.82 -2.80 -1.34
CA GLN A 352 3.05 -3.49 -0.06
C GLN A 352 2.71 -2.64 1.19
N ARG A 353 3.05 -3.10 2.40
CA ARG A 353 2.81 -2.37 3.67
C ARG A 353 3.99 -1.50 4.07
N GLN A 354 3.72 -0.23 4.40
CA GLN A 354 4.76 0.75 4.69
C GLN A 354 4.37 1.66 5.87
N PHE A 355 5.35 2.05 6.68
CA PHE A 355 5.14 2.97 7.80
C PHE A 355 6.16 4.11 7.79
N TYR A 356 5.65 5.35 7.78
CA TYR A 356 6.47 6.57 7.85
C TYR A 356 6.16 7.27 9.16
N ARG A 357 7.19 7.59 9.93
CA ARG A 357 7.06 8.15 11.27
C ARG A 357 7.98 9.35 11.45
N ASN A 358 7.43 10.48 11.92
CA ASN A 358 8.23 11.69 12.15
C ASN A 358 9.04 12.13 10.92
N CYS A 359 8.50 11.93 9.72
CA CYS A 359 9.16 12.29 8.47
C CYS A 359 8.70 13.66 7.97
N ASP A 360 9.57 14.32 7.22
CA ASP A 360 9.23 15.54 6.48
C ASP A 360 9.15 15.22 4.98
N VAL A 361 8.02 15.53 4.34
CA VAL A 361 7.80 15.26 2.91
C VAL A 361 7.47 16.56 2.19
N TYR A 362 8.23 16.89 1.15
CA TYR A 362 8.09 18.13 0.39
C TYR A 362 7.74 17.85 -1.06
N GLY A 363 6.78 18.57 -1.62
CA GLY A 363 6.50 18.45 -3.06
C GLY A 363 5.38 19.35 -3.57
N THR A 364 4.96 19.11 -4.81
CA THR A 364 4.00 19.94 -5.53
C THR A 364 2.80 19.14 -6.03
N VAL A 365 2.95 18.51 -7.20
CA VAL A 365 1.91 17.72 -7.87
C VAL A 365 2.10 16.25 -7.47
N ASP A 366 1.03 15.63 -6.97
CA ASP A 366 0.95 14.18 -6.69
C ASP A 366 2.12 13.65 -5.85
N PHE A 367 2.61 14.46 -4.91
CA PHE A 367 3.93 14.21 -4.35
C PHE A 367 3.98 13.08 -3.31
N ILE A 368 2.83 12.52 -2.92
CA ILE A 368 2.70 11.22 -2.26
C ILE A 368 1.74 10.35 -3.08
N PHE A 369 2.27 9.40 -3.83
CA PHE A 369 1.46 8.63 -4.79
C PHE A 369 1.85 7.16 -4.83
N GLY A 370 0.96 6.33 -5.36
CA GLY A 370 1.15 4.88 -5.47
C GLY A 370 0.02 4.07 -4.89
N ASP A 371 0.25 2.78 -4.73
CA ASP A 371 -0.76 1.79 -4.37
C ASP A 371 -0.30 0.87 -3.23
N ALA A 372 0.50 1.40 -2.30
CA ALA A 372 0.80 0.73 -1.04
C ALA A 372 -0.39 0.76 -0.08
N ALA A 373 -0.36 -0.12 0.92
CA ALA A 373 -1.03 0.12 2.21
C ALA A 373 -0.06 0.90 3.09
N VAL A 374 -0.28 2.20 3.28
CA VAL A 374 0.68 3.07 3.97
C VAL A 374 0.03 3.93 5.04
N VAL A 375 0.72 4.07 6.17
CA VAL A 375 0.41 5.07 7.20
C VAL A 375 1.58 6.04 7.35
N LEU A 376 1.31 7.33 7.21
CA LEU A 376 2.20 8.43 7.57
C LEU A 376 1.73 8.99 8.91
N GLN A 377 2.52 8.78 9.98
CA GLN A 377 2.15 9.14 11.35
C GLN A 377 3.10 10.18 11.94
N ASN A 378 2.54 11.27 12.47
CA ASN A 378 3.32 12.40 12.98
C ASN A 378 4.31 12.97 11.96
N CYS A 379 3.95 12.98 10.69
CA CYS A 379 4.77 13.55 9.63
C CYS A 379 4.43 15.03 9.40
N ASN A 380 5.39 15.80 8.89
CA ASN A 380 5.12 17.11 8.32
C ASN A 380 5.11 17.01 6.80
N ILE A 381 4.05 17.52 6.18
CA ILE A 381 3.79 17.40 4.76
C ILE A 381 3.71 18.82 4.19
N TYR A 382 4.69 19.19 3.39
CA TYR A 382 4.90 20.56 2.95
C TYR A 382 4.68 20.73 1.45
N CYS A 383 3.67 21.52 1.10
CA CYS A 383 3.47 21.96 -0.27
C CYS A 383 4.49 23.04 -0.64
N LEU A 384 5.20 22.82 -1.76
CA LEU A 384 6.12 23.77 -2.38
C LEU A 384 5.43 24.58 -3.48
N LYS A 385 6.12 25.62 -3.97
CA LYS A 385 5.65 26.40 -5.12
C LYS A 385 5.84 25.58 -6.41
N PRO A 386 4.77 25.28 -7.17
CA PRO A 386 4.88 24.54 -8.42
C PRO A 386 5.28 25.45 -9.59
N SER A 387 5.37 24.86 -10.79
CA SER A 387 5.49 25.65 -12.03
C SER A 387 4.23 26.51 -12.24
N SER A 388 4.36 27.60 -13.00
CA SER A 388 3.26 28.52 -13.27
C SER A 388 2.04 27.79 -13.85
N GLY A 389 0.84 28.07 -13.30
CA GLY A 389 -0.42 27.46 -13.74
C GLY A 389 -0.71 26.07 -13.19
N GLN A 390 0.23 25.42 -12.51
CA GLN A 390 -0.01 24.13 -11.85
C GLN A 390 -0.74 24.30 -10.52
N LYS A 391 -1.40 23.22 -10.09
CA LYS A 391 -2.06 23.08 -8.78
C LYS A 391 -1.28 22.05 -7.98
N ASN A 392 -1.19 22.23 -6.67
CA ASN A 392 -0.62 21.21 -5.80
C ASN A 392 -1.65 20.15 -5.42
N THR A 393 -1.21 18.90 -5.33
CA THR A 393 -2.00 17.76 -4.86
C THR A 393 -1.12 16.94 -3.93
N VAL A 394 -1.53 16.84 -2.66
CA VAL A 394 -0.75 16.11 -1.65
C VAL A 394 -0.70 14.63 -1.99
N THR A 395 -1.84 14.02 -2.32
CA THR A 395 -1.89 12.60 -2.69
C THR A 395 -2.43 12.33 -4.09
N ALA A 396 -1.94 11.24 -4.69
CA ALA A 396 -2.53 10.61 -5.87
C ALA A 396 -2.56 9.09 -5.70
N GLN A 397 -3.54 8.60 -4.94
CA GLN A 397 -3.61 7.18 -4.58
C GLN A 397 -4.13 6.34 -5.75
N GLY A 398 -3.45 5.22 -6.01
CA GLY A 398 -3.55 4.42 -7.23
C GLY A 398 -4.31 3.10 -7.13
N ARG A 399 -5.21 2.90 -6.16
CA ARG A 399 -5.98 1.64 -6.04
C ARG A 399 -6.92 1.46 -7.22
N SER A 400 -6.81 0.34 -7.93
CA SER A 400 -7.55 0.07 -9.18
C SER A 400 -8.60 -1.03 -9.07
N ASP A 401 -8.57 -1.83 -8.01
CA ASP A 401 -9.55 -2.87 -7.72
C ASP A 401 -10.10 -2.73 -6.26
N PRO A 402 -11.42 -2.84 -6.05
CA PRO A 402 -12.03 -2.64 -4.73
C PRO A 402 -11.66 -3.74 -3.71
N ASN A 403 -11.10 -4.85 -4.16
CA ASN A 403 -10.65 -5.95 -3.32
C ASN A 403 -9.22 -5.76 -2.82
N GLU A 404 -8.45 -4.82 -3.35
CA GLU A 404 -7.13 -4.48 -2.81
C GLU A 404 -7.23 -3.93 -1.39
N ASN A 405 -6.21 -4.25 -0.58
CA ASN A 405 -6.10 -3.79 0.80
C ASN A 405 -5.27 -2.50 0.93
N THR A 406 -5.11 -1.74 -0.16
CA THR A 406 -4.19 -0.60 -0.29
C THR A 406 -4.86 0.76 -0.06
N GLY A 407 -4.08 1.80 0.18
CA GLY A 407 -4.56 3.14 0.47
C GLY A 407 -3.53 3.98 1.22
N ILE A 408 -3.73 5.29 1.21
CA ILE A 408 -2.88 6.24 1.95
C ILE A 408 -3.63 6.74 3.19
N SER A 409 -3.06 6.53 4.37
CA SER A 409 -3.58 7.05 5.64
C SER A 409 -2.59 8.07 6.21
N VAL A 410 -3.03 9.32 6.36
CA VAL A 410 -2.27 10.40 7.00
C VAL A 410 -2.86 10.62 8.39
N HIS A 411 -2.09 10.26 9.42
CA HIS A 411 -2.56 10.19 10.80
C HIS A 411 -1.74 11.09 11.71
N ASN A 412 -2.42 11.95 12.49
CA ASN A 412 -1.78 12.81 13.48
C ASN A 412 -0.60 13.63 12.92
N SER A 413 -0.77 14.16 11.71
CA SER A 413 0.30 14.80 10.93
C SER A 413 -0.01 16.29 10.71
N VAL A 414 0.85 16.99 9.98
CA VAL A 414 0.67 18.39 9.58
C VAL A 414 0.72 18.51 8.07
N VAL A 415 -0.23 19.23 7.46
CA VAL A 415 -0.19 19.67 6.07
C VAL A 415 -0.04 21.19 6.04
N ALA A 416 1.06 21.68 5.51
CA ALA A 416 1.40 23.10 5.52
C ALA A 416 2.06 23.57 4.22
N ALA A 417 2.20 24.88 4.06
CA ALA A 417 3.03 25.46 3.01
C ALA A 417 4.49 25.53 3.49
N ALA A 418 5.46 25.16 2.65
CA ALA A 418 6.89 25.36 2.94
C ALA A 418 7.37 26.81 2.68
N GLY A 419 6.52 27.65 2.10
CA GLY A 419 6.82 29.05 1.77
C GLY A 419 5.59 29.77 1.26
N ASP A 420 5.78 30.91 0.58
CA ASP A 420 4.67 31.65 -0.03
C ASP A 420 4.08 30.91 -1.24
N LEU A 421 2.81 30.54 -1.12
CA LEU A 421 2.00 29.87 -2.15
C LEU A 421 0.90 30.79 -2.70
N ALA A 422 1.06 32.11 -2.61
CA ALA A 422 0.11 33.08 -3.14
C ALA A 422 -0.30 32.73 -4.59
N GLY A 423 -1.61 32.60 -4.82
CA GLY A 423 -2.19 32.25 -6.12
C GLY A 423 -2.11 30.77 -6.51
N VAL A 424 -1.51 29.91 -5.69
CA VAL A 424 -1.43 28.46 -5.94
C VAL A 424 -2.56 27.75 -5.22
N LYS A 425 -3.41 27.04 -5.97
CA LYS A 425 -4.42 26.15 -5.37
C LYS A 425 -3.77 24.84 -4.96
N SER A 426 -4.03 24.41 -3.73
CA SER A 426 -3.54 23.14 -3.18
C SER A 426 -4.70 22.27 -2.70
N TYR A 427 -4.60 20.96 -2.92
CA TYR A 427 -5.63 19.99 -2.58
C TYR A 427 -5.03 18.82 -1.81
N LEU A 428 -5.83 18.16 -0.97
CA LEU A 428 -5.45 16.95 -0.23
C LEU A 428 -5.12 15.77 -1.16
N GLY A 429 -5.75 15.72 -2.35
CA GLY A 429 -5.38 14.75 -3.37
C GLY A 429 -6.33 14.71 -4.57
N ARG A 430 -6.04 13.77 -5.49
CA ARG A 430 -6.86 13.46 -6.68
C ARG A 430 -6.81 11.98 -7.05
N PRO A 431 -7.88 11.41 -7.65
CA PRO A 431 -8.01 9.96 -7.80
C PRO A 431 -7.28 9.43 -9.04
N TRP A 432 -6.01 9.06 -8.88
CA TRP A 432 -5.21 8.51 -9.98
C TRP A 432 -5.84 7.24 -10.60
N LYS A 433 -6.49 6.41 -9.78
CA LYS A 433 -7.21 5.21 -10.24
C LYS A 433 -8.62 5.12 -9.65
N GLN A 434 -9.44 4.25 -10.25
CA GLN A 434 -10.89 4.21 -10.08
C GLN A 434 -11.35 4.04 -8.63
N TYR A 435 -10.61 3.31 -7.80
CA TYR A 435 -10.97 3.03 -6.41
C TYR A 435 -10.06 3.75 -5.43
N SER A 436 -9.49 4.89 -5.83
CA SER A 436 -8.55 5.70 -5.04
C SER A 436 -9.02 5.83 -3.59
N ARG A 437 -8.12 5.55 -2.63
CA ARG A 437 -8.45 5.53 -1.20
C ARG A 437 -7.44 6.30 -0.38
N THR A 438 -7.85 7.44 0.15
CA THR A 438 -7.01 8.30 1.00
C THR A 438 -7.81 8.79 2.21
N VAL A 439 -7.19 8.76 3.39
CA VAL A 439 -7.79 9.29 4.62
C VAL A 439 -6.82 10.25 5.31
N PHE A 440 -7.31 11.43 5.67
CA PHE A 440 -6.62 12.37 6.57
C PHE A 440 -7.35 12.38 7.91
N MET A 441 -6.65 11.98 8.97
CA MET A 441 -7.25 11.87 10.31
C MET A 441 -6.37 12.45 11.40
N LYS A 442 -7.01 13.19 12.32
CA LYS A 442 -6.34 13.93 13.41
C LYS A 442 -5.20 14.83 12.92
N THR A 443 -5.30 15.32 11.68
CA THR A 443 -4.23 16.05 11.00
C THR A 443 -4.50 17.55 11.04
N SER A 444 -3.47 18.35 11.31
CA SER A 444 -3.56 19.81 11.23
C SER A 444 -3.38 20.24 9.78
N ILE A 445 -4.43 20.81 9.18
CA ILE A 445 -4.48 21.22 7.78
C ILE A 445 -4.41 22.75 7.71
N GLY A 446 -3.35 23.27 7.09
CA GLY A 446 -3.14 24.69 6.88
C GLY A 446 -4.13 25.32 5.90
N SER A 447 -4.24 26.65 5.92
CA SER A 447 -5.15 27.42 5.05
C SER A 447 -4.83 27.35 3.55
N LEU A 448 -3.69 26.76 3.17
CA LEU A 448 -3.32 26.57 1.76
C LEU A 448 -4.27 25.61 1.01
N ILE A 449 -4.95 24.71 1.75
CA ILE A 449 -5.85 23.74 1.15
C ILE A 449 -7.13 24.44 0.75
N ASP A 450 -7.46 24.34 -0.54
CA ASP A 450 -8.68 24.91 -1.13
C ASP A 450 -9.91 24.36 -0.37
N PRO A 451 -10.96 25.17 -0.13
CA PRO A 451 -12.16 24.72 0.57
C PRO A 451 -12.80 23.46 -0.03
N ALA A 452 -12.67 23.25 -1.35
CA ALA A 452 -13.13 22.02 -2.02
C ALA A 452 -12.43 20.76 -1.48
N GLY A 453 -11.20 20.90 -0.98
CA GLY A 453 -10.38 19.86 -0.35
C GLY A 453 -9.73 18.91 -1.35
N TRP A 454 -10.48 18.42 -2.33
CA TRP A 454 -10.07 17.38 -3.28
C TRP A 454 -10.25 17.87 -4.72
N LEU A 455 -9.42 17.36 -5.64
CA LEU A 455 -9.41 17.76 -7.05
C LEU A 455 -9.79 16.57 -7.94
N GLU A 456 -10.61 16.81 -8.97
CA GLU A 456 -10.93 15.76 -9.94
C GLU A 456 -9.67 15.30 -10.68
N TRP A 457 -9.62 14.02 -11.06
CA TRP A 457 -8.61 13.55 -12.01
C TRP A 457 -8.95 13.98 -13.44
N SER A 458 -10.15 13.63 -13.90
CA SER A 458 -10.71 14.04 -15.19
C SER A 458 -12.22 13.80 -15.20
N GLY A 459 -13.01 14.86 -15.44
CA GLY A 459 -14.47 14.75 -15.46
C GLY A 459 -15.05 14.11 -14.19
N ASP A 460 -15.92 13.12 -14.37
CA ASP A 460 -16.56 12.34 -13.30
C ASP A 460 -15.84 11.02 -12.96
N PHE A 461 -14.64 10.80 -13.52
CA PHE A 461 -13.86 9.59 -13.26
C PHE A 461 -13.63 9.37 -11.77
N ALA A 462 -13.91 8.15 -11.31
CA ALA A 462 -13.72 7.66 -9.94
C ALA A 462 -14.57 8.32 -8.84
N LEU A 463 -15.29 9.42 -9.11
CA LEU A 463 -15.95 10.23 -8.07
C LEU A 463 -16.98 9.44 -7.24
N SER A 464 -17.58 8.39 -7.82
CA SER A 464 -18.55 7.51 -7.16
C SER A 464 -17.96 6.24 -6.54
N THR A 465 -16.70 5.92 -6.84
CA THR A 465 -16.05 4.66 -6.45
C THR A 465 -14.82 4.84 -5.56
N LEU A 466 -14.24 6.04 -5.53
CA LEU A 466 -13.18 6.42 -4.60
C LEU A 466 -13.68 6.43 -3.15
N TYR A 467 -12.75 6.42 -2.20
CA TYR A 467 -13.03 6.66 -0.78
C TYR A 467 -12.06 7.71 -0.25
N TYR A 468 -12.53 8.95 -0.11
CA TYR A 468 -11.77 10.06 0.48
C TYR A 468 -12.38 10.47 1.80
N GLY A 469 -11.63 10.25 2.87
CA GLY A 469 -12.08 10.41 4.24
C GLY A 469 -11.38 11.54 4.99
N GLU A 470 -12.12 12.31 5.77
CA GLU A 470 -11.57 13.25 6.75
C GLU A 470 -12.16 12.95 8.14
N TYR A 471 -11.30 12.82 9.16
CA TYR A 471 -11.71 12.51 10.54
C TYR A 471 -10.98 13.39 11.57
N MET A 472 -11.71 14.20 12.33
CA MET A 472 -11.15 15.02 13.42
C MET A 472 -9.90 15.84 13.04
N ASN A 473 -9.86 16.37 11.82
CA ASN A 473 -8.80 17.28 11.39
C ASN A 473 -8.97 18.65 12.08
N SER A 474 -7.87 19.39 12.20
CA SER A 474 -7.84 20.73 12.82
C SER A 474 -7.08 21.71 11.93
N GLY A 475 -7.03 22.99 12.30
CA GLY A 475 -6.37 24.03 11.51
C GLY A 475 -7.29 24.70 10.48
N ALA A 476 -6.79 25.80 9.89
CA ALA A 476 -7.60 26.69 9.08
C ALA A 476 -8.13 26.07 7.77
N GLY A 477 -7.49 25.03 7.25
CA GLY A 477 -7.92 24.30 6.05
C GLY A 477 -8.80 23.07 6.33
N ALA A 478 -9.08 22.75 7.60
CA ALA A 478 -9.84 21.56 7.97
C ALA A 478 -11.37 21.69 7.91
N ALA A 479 -11.89 22.90 7.67
CA ALA A 479 -13.33 23.11 7.56
C ALA A 479 -13.93 22.32 6.39
N THR A 480 -14.93 21.48 6.67
CA THR A 480 -15.51 20.57 5.66
C THR A 480 -16.76 21.12 4.96
N SER A 481 -17.30 22.26 5.39
CA SER A 481 -18.54 22.84 4.85
C SER A 481 -18.45 23.25 3.38
N GLY A 482 -17.24 23.50 2.86
CA GLY A 482 -16.96 23.87 1.47
C GLY A 482 -16.49 22.72 0.59
N ARG A 483 -16.43 21.49 1.11
CA ARG A 483 -15.87 20.33 0.40
C ARG A 483 -16.72 19.92 -0.79
N VAL A 484 -16.08 19.21 -1.71
CA VAL A 484 -16.74 18.52 -2.83
C VAL A 484 -17.90 17.63 -2.37
N LYS A 485 -18.91 17.44 -3.24
CA LYS A 485 -20.11 16.64 -2.94
C LYS A 485 -20.10 15.27 -3.63
N TRP A 486 -18.91 14.73 -3.89
CA TRP A 486 -18.77 13.45 -4.58
C TRP A 486 -19.30 12.30 -3.72
N PRO A 487 -19.95 11.27 -4.29
CA PRO A 487 -20.43 10.13 -3.50
C PRO A 487 -19.33 9.40 -2.72
N GLY A 488 -18.10 9.37 -3.25
CA GLY A 488 -16.93 8.78 -2.59
C GLY A 488 -16.24 9.67 -1.54
N TYR A 489 -16.69 10.92 -1.35
CA TYR A 489 -16.17 11.78 -0.29
C TYR A 489 -16.96 11.58 1.01
N HIS A 490 -16.24 11.45 2.13
CA HIS A 490 -16.80 11.11 3.42
C HIS A 490 -16.24 11.99 4.54
N ILE A 491 -17.13 12.71 5.21
CA ILE A 491 -16.85 13.24 6.55
C ILE A 491 -17.05 12.07 7.51
N ILE A 492 -15.96 11.51 8.02
CA ILE A 492 -16.03 10.38 8.93
C ILE A 492 -16.39 10.91 10.32
N THR A 493 -17.48 10.42 10.89
CA THR A 493 -17.94 10.79 12.25
C THR A 493 -17.79 9.63 13.24
N SER A 494 -17.79 8.39 12.75
CA SER A 494 -17.61 7.21 13.58
C SER A 494 -16.14 6.91 13.84
N ALA A 495 -15.76 6.78 15.12
CA ALA A 495 -14.44 6.29 15.50
C ALA A 495 -14.17 4.88 14.95
N SER A 496 -15.18 4.00 14.89
CA SER A 496 -14.98 2.63 14.37
C SER A 496 -14.68 2.59 12.87
N GLU A 497 -15.10 3.60 12.12
CA GLU A 497 -14.77 3.73 10.70
C GLU A 497 -13.34 4.25 10.54
N ALA A 498 -12.97 5.30 11.29
CA ALA A 498 -11.62 5.84 11.28
C ALA A 498 -10.56 4.84 11.79
N GLU A 499 -10.91 4.01 12.78
CA GLU A 499 -10.03 2.98 13.35
C GLU A 499 -9.49 2.02 12.28
N LYS A 500 -10.25 1.76 11.19
CA LYS A 500 -9.81 0.90 10.07
C LYS A 500 -8.57 1.41 9.35
N PHE A 501 -8.26 2.71 9.47
CA PHE A 501 -7.13 3.37 8.81
C PHE A 501 -5.94 3.62 9.75
N THR A 502 -6.01 3.13 10.99
CA THR A 502 -4.93 3.23 11.98
C THR A 502 -3.81 2.22 11.72
N VAL A 503 -2.65 2.40 12.36
CA VAL A 503 -1.50 1.52 12.18
C VAL A 503 -1.84 0.06 12.52
N GLY A 504 -2.51 -0.17 13.65
CA GLY A 504 -2.87 -1.50 14.13
C GLY A 504 -3.84 -2.22 13.20
N SER A 505 -4.86 -1.54 12.68
CA SER A 505 -5.88 -2.17 11.83
C SER A 505 -5.52 -2.20 10.35
N PHE A 506 -4.90 -1.14 9.81
CA PHE A 506 -4.67 -0.99 8.38
C PHE A 506 -3.41 -1.71 7.89
N LEU A 507 -2.38 -1.78 8.73
CA LEU A 507 -1.09 -2.39 8.40
C LEU A 507 -0.83 -3.69 9.15
N SER A 508 -1.76 -4.11 10.02
CA SER A 508 -1.47 -5.08 11.09
C SER A 508 -0.19 -4.72 11.85
N GLY A 509 0.02 -3.41 12.08
CA GLY A 509 1.27 -2.83 12.53
C GLY A 509 1.81 -3.42 13.83
N ASP A 510 0.92 -3.81 14.74
CA ASP A 510 1.26 -4.42 16.03
C ASP A 510 2.07 -5.72 15.89
N SER A 511 1.95 -6.40 14.75
CA SER A 511 2.65 -7.66 14.50
C SER A 511 4.11 -7.47 14.06
N TRP A 512 4.51 -6.29 13.59
CA TRP A 512 5.83 -6.10 12.98
C TRP A 512 6.54 -4.81 13.39
N ILE A 513 5.84 -3.70 13.60
CA ILE A 513 6.45 -2.41 13.96
C ILE A 513 7.16 -2.45 15.33
N PRO A 514 6.63 -3.07 16.41
CA PRO A 514 7.35 -3.14 17.69
C PRO A 514 8.76 -3.70 17.59
N SER A 515 8.97 -4.65 16.68
CA SER A 515 10.27 -5.30 16.45
C SER A 515 11.30 -4.34 15.82
N THR A 516 10.82 -3.28 15.18
CA THR A 516 11.65 -2.22 14.62
C THR A 516 12.06 -1.19 15.66
N GLY A 517 11.54 -1.22 16.89
CA GLY A 517 11.86 -0.23 17.92
C GLY A 517 11.46 1.22 17.60
N VAL A 518 10.84 1.48 16.44
CA VAL A 518 10.29 2.79 16.07
C VAL A 518 9.02 3.06 16.86
N PRO A 519 8.86 4.26 17.46
CA PRO A 519 7.64 4.61 18.17
C PRO A 519 6.47 4.69 17.21
N TYR A 520 5.32 4.16 17.61
CA TYR A 520 4.08 4.26 16.85
C TYR A 520 2.88 4.27 17.80
N THR A 521 1.80 4.88 17.35
CA THR A 521 0.48 4.75 17.97
C THR A 521 -0.33 3.74 17.16
N SER A 522 -0.80 2.67 17.80
CA SER A 522 -1.53 1.59 17.12
C SER A 522 -2.90 2.05 16.61
N GLY A 523 -3.75 2.59 17.49
CA GLY A 523 -5.12 3.05 17.19
C GLY A 523 -5.26 4.56 17.09
N LEU A 524 -6.50 5.08 17.21
CA LEU A 524 -6.84 6.49 16.99
C LEU A 524 -6.16 7.49 17.93
#